data_AF-J4IBV9-F1
#
_entry.id   AF-J4IBV9-F1
#
_cell.length_a   1.000
_cell.length_b   1.000
_cell.length_c   1.000
_cell.angle_alpha   90.00
_cell.angle_beta   90.00
_cell.angle_gamma   90.00
#
_symmetry.space_group_name_H-M   'P 1'
#
loop_
_entity.id
_entity.type
_entity.pdbx_description
1 polymer ?
#
loop_
_entity_poly.entity_id
_entity_poly.type
_entity_poly.pdbx_seq_one_letter_code
_entity_poly.pdbx_strand_id
1 'polypeptide(L)'
;MRATVIIIAAAVSTPVLVNADHTPYYSGLSSQEVKASLVLSTWTFALDNSCEEQDFSSAPLLATVLQHATFLSYLDIGPSDELFLAEPAVASAVASLSHLSDISLGEAGSHTLQCLSQLCSHPRCLSINFKSGYEQIPDDVELLGKIPTSMEKFSLQTWFHQSIRLCETYVCPTVHSLTLESPIPLPDAFHAFPNVETLHVALKEKGDAFLWESVDHLEVLFIYGASVAPSLSVRVRRVTCHLLSLKLLSFLHSTAPVVLTCDLQYLELRTDCHVHSTFNDSQLWLLASVINLRAVPLLGLGLFLNVAYGRSPSIASQKSMFASTLAAQLPHLVYVGISTTKCKYRRLVRGRQEEEEIPLTWFCITRSDGDIQALELSPYEGNKVHHALQNTLRQ
;
A
#
# COMPACT_ATOMS: atom_id res chain seq x y z
N MET A 1 -25.77 11.11 -21.65
CA MET A 1 -25.53 11.69 -20.32
C MET A 1 -24.17 12.35 -20.40
N ARG A 2 -23.97 13.59 -19.91
CA ARG A 2 -22.65 14.24 -19.95
C ARG A 2 -21.98 14.00 -18.60
N ALA A 3 -20.80 13.39 -18.58
CA ALA A 3 -20.00 13.24 -17.38
C ALA A 3 -19.43 14.62 -17.02
N THR A 4 -19.88 15.19 -15.89
CA THR A 4 -19.33 16.44 -15.35
C THR A 4 -18.01 16.14 -14.65
N VAL A 5 -16.90 16.68 -15.17
CA VAL A 5 -15.62 16.69 -14.44
C VAL A 5 -15.77 17.60 -13.22
N ILE A 6 -15.80 17.02 -12.02
CA ILE A 6 -15.78 17.78 -10.78
C ILE A 6 -14.32 18.14 -10.48
N ILE A 7 -13.91 19.36 -10.80
CA ILE A 7 -12.65 19.92 -10.30
C ILE A 7 -12.87 20.26 -8.82
N ILE A 8 -12.47 19.37 -7.92
CA ILE A 8 -12.35 19.72 -6.49
C ILE A 8 -11.00 20.41 -6.32
N ALA A 9 -10.95 21.70 -6.64
CA ALA A 9 -9.86 22.56 -6.19
C ALA A 9 -10.03 22.75 -4.68
N ALA A 10 -9.29 21.99 -3.88
CA ALA A 10 -9.21 22.24 -2.45
C ALA A 10 -8.42 23.54 -2.24
N ALA A 11 -9.11 24.61 -1.87
CA ALA A 11 -8.49 25.85 -1.43
C ALA A 11 -7.63 25.60 -0.17
N VAL A 12 -6.56 26.38 -0.04
CA VAL A 12 -5.66 26.47 1.11
C VAL A 12 -6.46 26.43 2.42
N SER A 13 -6.38 25.31 3.15
CA SER A 13 -7.03 25.19 4.46
C SER A 13 -6.09 25.79 5.51
N THR A 14 -6.27 27.08 5.82
CA THR A 14 -5.79 27.64 7.09
C THR A 14 -6.92 27.56 8.11
N PRO A 15 -6.79 26.82 9.23
CA PRO A 15 -7.73 26.95 10.33
C PRO A 15 -7.41 28.25 11.09
N VAL A 16 -8.12 29.34 10.78
CA VAL A 16 -8.19 30.47 11.71
C VAL A 16 -9.43 30.28 12.56
N LEU A 17 -9.26 29.64 13.73
CA LEU A 17 -10.28 29.69 14.77
C LEU A 17 -10.21 31.07 15.43
N VAL A 18 -11.10 31.98 15.03
CA VAL A 18 -11.38 33.21 15.78
C VAL A 18 -12.41 32.86 16.84
N ASN A 19 -12.01 32.84 18.10
CA ASN A 19 -12.95 32.80 19.22
C ASN A 19 -13.42 34.23 19.53
N ALA A 20 -14.62 34.37 20.10
CA ALA A 20 -15.33 35.65 20.28
C ALA A 20 -14.61 36.70 21.15
N ASP A 21 -13.55 36.33 21.85
CA ASP A 21 -12.76 37.23 22.69
C ASP A 21 -11.38 37.44 22.08
N HIS A 22 -11.23 38.50 21.28
CA HIS A 22 -10.05 38.96 20.52
C HIS A 22 -8.67 38.90 21.24
N THR A 23 -8.21 37.71 21.62
CA THR A 23 -6.90 37.47 22.24
C THR A 23 -6.25 36.26 21.56
N PRO A 24 -5.08 36.43 20.90
CA PRO A 24 -4.40 35.33 20.23
C PRO A 24 -3.74 34.40 21.27
N TYR A 25 -4.24 33.18 21.38
CA TYR A 25 -3.60 32.10 22.13
C TYR A 25 -2.61 31.37 21.21
N TYR A 26 -1.31 31.60 21.39
CA TYR A 26 -0.26 30.81 20.74
C TYR A 26 0.07 29.59 21.61
N SER A 27 -0.77 28.55 21.55
CA SER A 27 -0.44 27.23 22.10
C SER A 27 0.22 26.38 21.01
N GLY A 28 1.53 26.16 21.14
CA GLY A 28 2.35 25.05 20.62
C GLY A 28 1.82 24.15 19.50
N LEU A 29 1.25 24.70 18.43
CA LEU A 29 1.04 23.97 17.19
C LEU A 29 2.42 23.89 16.52
N SER A 30 2.98 22.68 16.48
CA SER A 30 4.05 22.37 15.55
C SER A 30 3.65 22.91 14.18
N SER A 31 4.60 23.51 13.46
CA SER A 31 4.38 24.09 12.14
C SER A 31 3.70 23.09 11.21
N GLN A 32 2.37 23.10 11.15
CA GLN A 32 1.62 22.36 10.16
C GLN A 32 1.91 23.05 8.84
N GLU A 33 2.78 22.45 8.06
CA GLU A 33 3.10 22.86 6.70
C GLU A 33 1.79 22.86 5.91
N VAL A 34 1.32 24.04 5.51
CA VAL A 34 0.11 24.19 4.71
C VAL A 34 0.44 23.69 3.30
N LYS A 35 0.07 22.44 3.02
CA LYS A 35 0.28 21.83 1.71
C LYS A 35 -0.91 22.12 0.80
N ALA A 36 -0.67 22.83 -0.29
CA ALA A 36 -1.66 22.94 -1.36
C ALA A 36 -1.75 21.60 -2.10
N SER A 37 -2.98 21.10 -2.26
CA SER A 37 -3.25 19.82 -2.92
C SER A 37 -4.34 19.98 -3.98
N LEU A 38 -4.11 19.36 -5.13
CA LEU A 38 -5.09 19.26 -6.21
C LEU A 38 -5.31 17.79 -6.55
N VAL A 39 -6.59 17.38 -6.56
CA VAL A 39 -7.01 16.03 -6.91
C VAL A 39 -8.01 16.13 -8.05
N LEU A 40 -7.66 15.52 -9.19
CA LEU A 40 -8.49 15.41 -10.37
C LEU A 40 -8.86 13.94 -10.55
N SER A 41 -9.95 13.51 -9.91
CA SER A 41 -10.45 12.14 -10.01
C SER A 41 -11.68 12.07 -10.89
N THR A 42 -11.66 11.25 -11.93
CA THR A 42 -12.86 10.92 -12.75
C THR A 42 -13.64 9.71 -12.21
N TRP A 43 -13.18 9.11 -11.12
CA TRP A 43 -13.68 7.85 -10.54
C TRP A 43 -15.12 7.87 -9.98
N THR A 44 -15.93 8.90 -10.23
CA THR A 44 -17.27 8.98 -9.65
C THR A 44 -18.28 7.98 -10.23
N PHE A 45 -18.05 7.36 -11.40
CA PHE A 45 -19.04 6.44 -11.99
C PHE A 45 -18.41 5.34 -12.90
N ALA A 46 -17.79 4.32 -12.31
CA ALA A 46 -17.29 3.14 -13.05
C ALA A 46 -17.91 1.82 -12.55
N LEU A 47 -19.24 1.80 -12.34
CA LEU A 47 -20.00 0.57 -12.09
C LEU A 47 -20.75 0.06 -13.32
N ASP A 48 -20.88 0.88 -14.36
CA ASP A 48 -21.45 0.48 -15.65
C ASP A 48 -20.35 0.50 -16.71
N ASN A 49 -20.15 -0.64 -17.38
CA ASN A 49 -19.14 -0.85 -18.43
C ASN A 49 -19.40 -0.02 -19.71
N SER A 50 -20.25 1.02 -19.66
CA SER A 50 -20.35 1.97 -20.75
C SER A 50 -19.09 2.82 -20.75
N CYS A 51 -18.27 2.65 -21.78
CA CYS A 51 -17.18 3.53 -22.15
C CYS A 51 -17.78 4.93 -22.42
N GLU A 52 -18.02 5.71 -21.38
CA GLU A 52 -18.40 7.11 -21.53
C GLU A 52 -17.19 7.88 -22.03
N GLU A 53 -17.35 8.61 -23.14
CA GLU A 53 -16.33 9.53 -23.65
C GLU A 53 -15.99 10.54 -22.55
N GLN A 54 -14.70 10.61 -22.18
CA GLN A 54 -14.22 11.57 -21.18
C GLN A 54 -14.29 12.99 -21.78
N ASP A 55 -14.97 13.93 -21.11
CA ASP A 55 -15.11 15.32 -21.54
C ASP A 55 -13.98 16.19 -20.93
N PHE A 56 -13.01 16.58 -21.77
CA PHE A 56 -11.89 17.44 -21.39
C PHE A 56 -12.09 18.92 -21.75
N SER A 57 -13.32 19.37 -22.03
CA SER A 57 -13.60 20.76 -22.45
C SER A 57 -13.14 21.83 -21.45
N SER A 58 -12.97 21.48 -20.17
CA SER A 58 -12.47 22.40 -19.12
C SER A 58 -10.94 22.37 -18.94
N ALA A 59 -10.21 21.53 -19.67
CA ALA A 59 -8.76 21.38 -19.54
C ALA A 59 -7.95 22.67 -19.80
N PRO A 60 -8.33 23.57 -20.74
CA PRO A 60 -7.63 24.86 -20.89
C PRO A 60 -7.67 25.75 -19.64
N LEU A 61 -8.81 25.75 -18.93
CA LEU A 61 -8.97 26.48 -17.67
C LEU A 61 -8.08 25.87 -16.59
N LEU A 62 -8.03 24.53 -16.52
CA LEU A 62 -7.13 23.82 -15.60
C LEU A 62 -5.66 24.17 -15.87
N ALA A 63 -5.22 24.19 -17.13
CA ALA A 63 -3.85 24.58 -17.49
C ALA A 63 -3.53 26.00 -16.97
N THR A 64 -4.47 26.94 -17.13
CA THR A 64 -4.34 28.31 -16.62
C THR A 64 -4.24 28.33 -15.09
N VAL A 65 -5.04 27.54 -14.37
CA VAL A 65 -4.97 27.44 -12.91
C VAL A 65 -3.62 26.88 -12.46
N LEU A 66 -3.15 25.81 -13.10
CA LEU A 66 -1.86 25.17 -12.79
C LEU A 66 -0.67 26.10 -13.03
N GLN A 67 -0.69 26.91 -14.10
CA GLN A 67 0.37 27.90 -14.37
C GLN A 67 0.53 28.93 -13.24
N HIS A 68 -0.55 29.21 -12.49
CA HIS A 68 -0.52 30.16 -11.37
C HIS A 68 -0.40 29.46 -10.00
N ALA A 69 -0.45 28.13 -9.94
CA ALA A 69 -0.42 27.34 -8.71
C ALA A 69 1.03 27.10 -8.24
N THR A 70 1.81 28.16 -8.05
CA THR A 70 3.26 28.09 -7.78
C THR A 70 3.63 27.35 -6.50
N PHE A 71 2.73 27.26 -5.53
CA PHE A 71 2.95 26.56 -4.25
C PHE A 71 2.32 25.17 -4.20
N LEU A 72 1.88 24.62 -5.34
CA LEU A 72 1.30 23.29 -5.38
C LEU A 72 2.37 22.25 -5.04
N SER A 73 2.17 21.54 -3.93
CA SER A 73 3.10 20.48 -3.47
C SER A 73 2.60 19.08 -3.80
N TYR A 74 1.28 18.91 -3.95
CA TYR A 74 0.65 17.62 -4.24
C TYR A 74 -0.26 17.70 -5.44
N LEU A 75 -0.09 16.77 -6.38
CA LEU A 75 -0.90 16.65 -7.58
C LEU A 75 -1.32 15.19 -7.80
N ASP A 76 -2.62 14.96 -7.99
CA ASP A 76 -3.19 13.67 -8.36
C ASP A 76 -4.09 13.82 -9.58
N ILE A 77 -3.79 13.10 -10.66
CA ILE A 77 -4.54 13.13 -11.92
C ILE A 77 -4.94 11.71 -12.29
N GLY A 78 -6.26 11.46 -12.32
CA GLY A 78 -6.87 10.17 -12.65
C GLY A 78 -6.59 9.71 -14.08
N PRO A 79 -7.20 10.29 -15.12
CA PRO A 79 -6.94 9.92 -16.51
C PRO A 79 -5.83 10.81 -17.09
N SER A 80 -4.59 10.60 -16.65
CA SER A 80 -3.51 11.54 -16.94
C SER A 80 -3.11 11.57 -18.42
N ASP A 81 -3.06 10.42 -19.09
CA ASP A 81 -2.55 10.36 -20.45
C ASP A 81 -3.54 10.96 -21.45
N GLU A 82 -4.83 10.61 -21.36
CA GLU A 82 -5.87 11.19 -22.20
C GLU A 82 -6.00 12.70 -21.99
N LEU A 83 -5.88 13.17 -20.74
CA LEU A 83 -5.92 14.59 -20.43
C LEU A 83 -4.76 15.33 -21.10
N PHE A 84 -3.54 14.78 -21.04
CA PHE A 84 -2.37 15.39 -21.64
C PHE A 84 -2.37 15.31 -23.17
N LEU A 85 -2.95 14.24 -23.73
CA LEU A 85 -3.19 14.13 -25.16
C LEU A 85 -4.22 15.15 -25.64
N ALA A 86 -5.34 15.29 -24.93
CA ALA A 86 -6.42 16.20 -25.29
C ALA A 86 -6.03 17.68 -25.11
N GLU A 87 -5.27 18.01 -24.06
CA GLU A 87 -4.81 19.37 -23.77
C GLU A 87 -3.34 19.40 -23.32
N PRO A 88 -2.40 19.50 -24.28
CA PRO A 88 -0.96 19.55 -23.99
C PRO A 88 -0.52 20.75 -23.12
N ALA A 89 -1.32 21.82 -23.05
CA ALA A 89 -1.06 22.94 -22.16
C ALA A 89 -1.14 22.53 -20.67
N VAL A 90 -1.97 21.54 -20.33
CA VAL A 90 -2.02 20.99 -18.96
C VAL A 90 -0.71 20.28 -18.64
N ALA A 91 -0.21 19.41 -19.52
CA ALA A 91 1.08 18.73 -19.32
C ALA A 91 2.22 19.73 -19.15
N SER A 92 2.28 20.76 -20.00
CA SER A 92 3.28 21.83 -19.92
C SER A 92 3.18 22.61 -18.60
N ALA A 93 1.96 22.91 -18.14
CA ALA A 93 1.73 23.57 -16.86
C ALA A 93 2.21 22.70 -15.69
N VAL A 94 1.89 21.40 -15.68
CA VAL A 94 2.37 20.44 -14.66
C VAL A 94 3.90 20.37 -14.64
N ALA A 95 4.52 20.23 -15.81
CA ALA A 95 5.97 20.19 -15.96
C ALA A 95 6.66 21.45 -15.38
N SER A 96 6.02 22.62 -15.48
CA SER A 96 6.56 23.89 -14.97
C SER A 96 6.47 24.08 -13.44
N LEU A 97 5.72 23.23 -12.73
CA LEU A 97 5.57 23.35 -11.28
C LEU A 97 6.85 22.90 -10.56
N SER A 98 7.56 23.86 -9.96
CA SER A 98 8.85 23.62 -9.28
C SER A 98 8.72 23.06 -7.86
N HIS A 99 7.56 23.20 -7.23
CA HIS A 99 7.34 22.84 -5.82
C HIS A 99 6.61 21.50 -5.60
N LEU A 100 6.31 20.76 -6.67
CA LEU A 100 5.67 19.45 -6.55
C LEU A 100 6.61 18.47 -5.83
N SER A 101 6.16 17.98 -4.67
CA SER A 101 6.83 16.94 -3.89
C SER A 101 6.19 15.57 -4.08
N ASP A 102 4.89 15.53 -4.37
CA ASP A 102 4.10 14.32 -4.44
C ASP A 102 3.24 14.32 -5.70
N ILE A 103 3.43 13.31 -6.55
CA ILE A 103 2.74 13.18 -7.83
C ILE A 103 2.10 11.80 -7.93
N SER A 104 0.81 11.76 -8.25
CA SER A 104 0.05 10.54 -8.55
C SER A 104 -0.61 10.69 -9.92
N LEU A 105 -0.30 9.78 -10.84
CA LEU A 105 -0.79 9.80 -12.22
C LEU A 105 -1.42 8.44 -12.54
N GLY A 106 -2.74 8.42 -12.67
CA GLY A 106 -3.50 7.27 -13.14
C GLY A 106 -3.62 7.23 -14.65
N GLU A 107 -4.07 6.09 -15.16
CA GLU A 107 -4.22 5.79 -16.59
C GLU A 107 -3.02 6.31 -17.42
N ALA A 108 -1.82 6.16 -16.88
CA ALA A 108 -0.62 6.72 -17.47
C ALA A 108 -0.28 6.01 -18.79
N GLY A 109 0.28 6.78 -19.74
CA GLY A 109 0.77 6.33 -21.04
C GLY A 109 1.95 7.19 -21.51
N SER A 110 2.16 7.28 -22.82
CA SER A 110 3.33 7.95 -23.41
C SER A 110 3.38 9.46 -23.14
N HIS A 111 2.24 10.15 -23.15
CA HIS A 111 2.14 11.59 -22.92
C HIS A 111 2.41 11.91 -21.44
N THR A 112 1.94 11.06 -20.54
CA THR A 112 2.24 11.15 -19.10
C THR A 112 3.74 11.03 -18.84
N LEU A 113 4.40 10.07 -19.47
CA LEU A 113 5.84 9.88 -19.31
C LEU A 113 6.66 11.01 -19.94
N GLN A 114 6.19 11.55 -21.07
CA GLN A 114 6.78 12.73 -21.67
C GLN A 114 6.68 13.94 -20.72
N CYS A 115 5.53 14.15 -20.08
CA CYS A 115 5.34 15.18 -19.06
C CYS A 115 6.30 14.99 -17.88
N LEU A 116 6.40 13.76 -17.34
CA LEU A 116 7.33 13.43 -16.25
C LEU A 116 8.79 13.75 -16.59
N SER A 117 9.20 13.51 -17.85
CA SER A 117 10.55 13.80 -18.33
C SER A 117 10.90 15.29 -18.40
N GLN A 118 9.88 16.16 -18.34
CA GLN A 118 10.02 17.61 -18.46
C GLN A 118 9.79 18.33 -17.11
N LEU A 119 9.55 17.58 -16.03
CA LEU A 119 9.31 18.16 -14.72
C LEU A 119 10.49 19.02 -14.28
N CYS A 120 10.19 20.26 -13.89
CA CYS A 120 11.12 21.16 -13.22
C CYS A 120 11.21 20.87 -11.70
N SER A 121 10.24 20.13 -11.15
CA SER A 121 10.22 19.66 -9.78
C SER A 121 11.06 18.40 -9.58
N HIS A 122 11.32 18.10 -8.30
CA HIS A 122 12.05 16.92 -7.86
C HIS A 122 11.15 16.15 -6.87
N PRO A 123 10.10 15.45 -7.38
CA PRO A 123 9.15 14.78 -6.51
C PRO A 123 9.86 13.75 -5.62
N ARG A 124 9.48 13.72 -4.35
CA ARG A 124 9.91 12.73 -3.36
C ARG A 124 9.03 11.48 -3.45
N CYS A 125 7.76 11.64 -3.82
CA CYS A 125 6.82 10.54 -3.99
C CYS A 125 6.25 10.57 -5.41
N LEU A 126 6.40 9.46 -6.14
CA LEU A 126 5.82 9.29 -7.46
C LEU A 126 5.01 7.99 -7.51
N SER A 127 3.74 8.10 -7.89
CA SER A 127 2.85 6.97 -8.15
C SER A 127 2.37 7.01 -9.58
N ILE A 128 2.58 5.93 -10.31
CA ILE A 128 2.16 5.76 -11.70
C ILE A 128 1.29 4.51 -11.77
N ASN A 129 0.05 4.69 -12.21
CA ASN A 129 -0.87 3.59 -12.49
C ASN A 129 -1.19 3.60 -13.98
N PHE A 130 -0.72 2.59 -14.71
CA PHE A 130 -0.91 2.51 -16.16
C PHE A 130 -2.36 2.16 -16.52
N LYS A 131 -2.85 2.75 -17.61
CA LYS A 131 -4.21 2.57 -18.12
C LYS A 131 -4.52 1.10 -18.34
N SER A 132 -5.77 0.72 -18.13
CA SER A 132 -6.32 -0.57 -18.55
C SER A 132 -6.82 -0.55 -20.03
N GLY A 133 -5.95 -0.73 -21.04
CA GLY A 133 -6.35 -1.26 -22.36
C GLY A 133 -5.27 -2.09 -23.13
N TYR A 134 -5.65 -2.65 -24.29
CA TYR A 134 -4.74 -3.34 -25.23
C TYR A 134 -3.79 -2.40 -26.00
N GLU A 135 -3.82 -1.10 -25.71
CA GLU A 135 -2.89 -0.15 -26.32
C GLU A 135 -1.50 -0.48 -25.79
N GLN A 136 -0.70 -1.06 -26.67
CA GLN A 136 0.68 -1.44 -26.38
C GLN A 136 1.42 -0.17 -25.98
N ILE A 137 1.83 -0.07 -24.72
CA ILE A 137 2.97 0.76 -24.36
C ILE A 137 4.09 0.26 -25.27
N PRO A 138 4.71 1.11 -26.12
CA PRO A 138 5.69 0.62 -27.07
C PRO A 138 6.78 -0.16 -26.31
N ASP A 139 7.08 -1.38 -26.78
CA ASP A 139 8.01 -2.30 -26.09
C ASP A 139 9.40 -1.67 -25.87
N ASP A 140 9.74 -0.64 -26.67
CA ASP A 140 11.03 0.06 -26.68
C ASP A 140 11.07 1.32 -25.80
N VAL A 141 10.01 1.65 -25.05
CA VAL A 141 10.11 2.82 -24.17
C VAL A 141 11.00 2.46 -22.98
N GLU A 142 12.18 3.05 -22.92
CA GLU A 142 12.99 3.14 -21.69
C GLU A 142 12.27 4.06 -20.69
N LEU A 143 11.17 3.54 -20.13
CA LEU A 143 10.18 4.28 -19.34
C LEU A 143 10.79 5.03 -18.16
N LEU A 144 11.74 4.39 -17.48
CA LEU A 144 12.32 4.94 -16.26
C LEU A 144 13.52 5.84 -16.48
N GLY A 145 14.20 5.79 -17.64
CA GLY A 145 15.39 6.61 -17.89
C GLY A 145 15.14 8.12 -17.80
N LYS A 146 13.86 8.51 -17.83
CA LYS A 146 13.39 9.90 -17.77
C LYS A 146 12.73 10.28 -16.46
N ILE A 147 12.65 9.36 -15.49
CA ILE A 147 12.02 9.63 -14.19
C ILE A 147 13.04 10.31 -13.27
N PRO A 148 12.60 11.28 -12.42
CA PRO A 148 13.49 11.93 -11.48
C PRO A 148 14.19 10.93 -10.54
N THR A 149 15.50 11.05 -10.39
CA THR A 149 16.29 10.16 -9.51
C THR A 149 16.30 10.59 -8.04
N SER A 150 15.51 11.61 -7.68
CA SER A 150 15.42 12.18 -6.32
C SER A 150 14.31 11.56 -5.46
N MET A 151 13.63 10.53 -5.97
CA MET A 151 12.46 9.94 -5.32
C MET A 151 12.85 9.14 -4.09
N GLU A 152 12.05 9.25 -3.04
CA GLU A 152 12.13 8.46 -1.82
C GLU A 152 11.12 7.30 -1.84
N LYS A 153 9.96 7.55 -2.46
CA LYS A 153 8.88 6.58 -2.62
C LYS A 153 8.48 6.48 -4.08
N PHE A 154 8.44 5.25 -4.59
CA PHE A 154 8.01 4.96 -5.95
C PHE A 154 6.93 3.88 -5.96
N SER A 155 5.85 4.12 -6.68
CA SER A 155 4.75 3.17 -6.85
C SER A 155 4.46 2.98 -8.33
N LEU A 156 4.49 1.73 -8.78
CA LEU A 156 4.19 1.34 -10.15
C LEU A 156 3.11 0.26 -10.16
N GLN A 157 1.93 0.62 -10.65
CA GLN A 157 0.78 -0.27 -10.76
C GLN A 157 0.46 -0.49 -12.24
N THR A 158 0.25 -1.74 -12.65
CA THR A 158 -0.32 -2.04 -13.97
C THR A 158 -1.33 -3.17 -13.88
N TRP A 159 -2.44 -2.99 -14.57
CA TRP A 159 -3.52 -3.95 -14.58
C TRP A 159 -3.26 -5.12 -15.53
N PHE A 160 -2.19 -5.07 -16.34
CA PHE A 160 -1.92 -6.06 -17.39
C PHE A 160 -0.80 -7.04 -17.11
N HIS A 161 -0.70 -8.01 -18.03
CA HIS A 161 0.39 -8.96 -18.17
C HIS A 161 1.58 -8.40 -18.96
N GLN A 162 1.49 -7.17 -19.49
CA GLN A 162 2.63 -6.57 -20.19
C GLN A 162 3.75 -6.28 -19.19
N SER A 163 4.90 -6.90 -19.43
CA SER A 163 6.10 -6.68 -18.64
C SER A 163 6.63 -5.27 -18.91
N ILE A 164 6.60 -4.42 -17.91
CA ILE A 164 7.31 -3.14 -17.94
C ILE A 164 8.78 -3.43 -17.73
N ARG A 165 9.63 -3.07 -18.69
CA ARG A 165 11.08 -3.17 -18.57
C ARG A 165 11.65 -1.88 -18.01
N LEU A 166 12.57 -2.02 -17.07
CA LEU A 166 13.35 -0.89 -16.58
C LEU A 166 14.55 -0.70 -17.51
N CYS A 167 14.95 0.55 -17.75
CA CYS A 167 16.17 0.83 -18.48
C CYS A 167 17.36 0.27 -17.68
N GLU A 168 18.22 -0.52 -18.31
CA GLU A 168 19.35 -1.19 -17.64
C GLU A 168 20.30 -0.19 -16.97
N THR A 169 20.40 1.04 -17.49
CA THR A 169 21.28 2.08 -16.93
C THR A 169 20.61 2.93 -15.84
N TYR A 170 19.30 2.76 -15.61
CA TYR A 170 18.59 3.57 -14.63
C TYR A 170 18.85 3.05 -13.21
N VAL A 171 19.27 3.96 -12.33
CA VAL A 171 19.50 3.69 -10.90
C VAL A 171 18.98 4.87 -10.09
N CYS A 172 18.13 4.58 -9.11
CA CYS A 172 17.53 5.54 -8.20
C CYS A 172 17.79 5.11 -6.75
N PRO A 173 18.97 5.46 -6.20
CA PRO A 173 19.42 4.97 -4.89
C PRO A 173 18.68 5.64 -3.73
N THR A 174 17.92 6.70 -3.94
CA THR A 174 17.17 7.40 -2.90
C THR A 174 15.86 6.71 -2.54
N VAL A 175 15.37 5.79 -3.38
CA VAL A 175 14.11 5.08 -3.15
C VAL A 175 14.29 4.06 -2.03
N HIS A 176 13.59 4.29 -0.93
CA HIS A 176 13.54 3.39 0.21
C HIS A 176 12.18 2.70 0.34
N SER A 177 11.14 3.19 -0.34
CA SER A 177 9.81 2.58 -0.39
C SER A 177 9.39 2.33 -1.83
N LEU A 178 9.18 1.06 -2.17
CA LEU A 178 8.87 0.64 -3.53
C LEU A 178 7.58 -0.20 -3.56
N THR A 179 6.60 0.22 -4.35
CA THR A 179 5.39 -0.56 -4.63
C THR A 179 5.40 -1.01 -6.08
N LEU A 180 5.35 -2.32 -6.32
CA LEU A 180 5.29 -2.95 -7.63
C LEU A 180 4.05 -3.84 -7.71
N GLU A 181 2.96 -3.30 -8.25
CA GLU A 181 1.76 -4.08 -8.58
C GLU A 181 1.74 -4.41 -10.07
N SER A 182 2.91 -4.76 -10.60
CA SER A 182 3.15 -4.98 -12.02
C SER A 182 4.07 -6.16 -12.26
N PRO A 183 3.99 -6.84 -13.42
CA PRO A 183 4.91 -7.93 -13.77
C PRO A 183 6.26 -7.34 -14.22
N ILE A 184 6.91 -6.58 -13.34
CA ILE A 184 8.31 -6.18 -13.53
C ILE A 184 9.19 -7.35 -13.07
N PRO A 185 10.16 -7.79 -13.87
CA PRO A 185 11.20 -8.69 -13.40
C PRO A 185 11.90 -8.09 -12.18
N LEU A 186 11.81 -8.79 -11.04
CA LEU A 186 12.41 -8.33 -9.79
C LEU A 186 13.94 -8.09 -9.86
N PRO A 187 14.72 -8.80 -10.69
CA PRO A 187 16.13 -8.46 -10.92
C PRO A 187 16.34 -7.03 -11.46
N ASP A 188 15.49 -6.59 -12.40
CA ASP A 188 15.59 -5.26 -12.99
C ASP A 188 15.26 -4.20 -11.94
N ALA A 189 14.19 -4.45 -11.15
CA ALA A 189 13.81 -3.58 -10.03
C ALA A 189 14.90 -3.49 -8.96
N PHE A 190 15.59 -4.60 -8.67
CA PHE A 190 16.70 -4.63 -7.72
C PHE A 190 17.85 -3.72 -8.17
N HIS A 191 18.25 -3.82 -9.45
CA HIS A 191 19.30 -2.96 -10.00
C HIS A 191 18.90 -1.48 -9.95
N ALA A 192 17.65 -1.18 -10.33
CA ALA A 192 17.15 0.18 -10.36
C ALA A 192 16.99 0.80 -8.96
N PHE A 193 16.66 0.01 -7.94
CA PHE A 193 16.33 0.51 -6.60
C PHE A 193 17.12 -0.28 -5.53
N PRO A 194 18.43 -0.02 -5.38
CA PRO A 194 19.29 -0.84 -4.52
C PRO A 194 19.05 -0.66 -3.02
N ASN A 195 18.50 0.48 -2.58
CA ASN A 195 18.36 0.83 -1.16
C ASN A 195 16.92 0.71 -0.63
N VAL A 196 16.09 -0.16 -1.24
CA VAL A 196 14.70 -0.35 -0.82
C VAL A 196 14.66 -0.97 0.58
N GLU A 197 14.00 -0.30 1.52
CA GLU A 197 13.73 -0.79 2.88
C GLU A 197 12.32 -1.39 3.00
N THR A 198 11.35 -0.77 2.34
CA THR A 198 9.96 -1.21 2.29
C THR A 198 9.60 -1.60 0.86
N LEU A 199 9.30 -2.87 0.65
CA LEU A 199 8.92 -3.41 -0.64
C LEU A 199 7.49 -3.92 -0.58
N HIS A 200 6.63 -3.43 -1.45
CA HIS A 200 5.28 -3.92 -1.65
C HIS A 200 5.16 -4.52 -3.04
N VAL A 201 4.86 -5.81 -3.15
CA VAL A 201 4.86 -6.53 -4.42
C VAL A 201 3.59 -7.33 -4.64
N ALA A 202 3.02 -7.23 -5.84
CA ALA A 202 1.98 -8.14 -6.30
C ALA A 202 2.60 -9.30 -7.09
N LEU A 203 2.57 -10.50 -6.53
CA LEU A 203 3.16 -11.67 -7.15
C LEU A 203 2.15 -12.32 -8.11
N LYS A 204 2.50 -12.40 -9.39
CA LYS A 204 1.71 -13.10 -10.43
C LYS A 204 2.41 -14.38 -10.92
N GLU A 205 3.73 -14.36 -11.12
CA GLU A 205 4.47 -15.43 -11.80
C GLU A 205 5.69 -15.95 -11.01
N LYS A 206 6.25 -17.07 -11.49
CA LYS A 206 7.46 -17.67 -10.94
C LYS A 206 8.65 -16.77 -11.26
N GLY A 207 9.07 -15.98 -10.28
CA GLY A 207 10.34 -15.25 -10.33
C GLY A 207 11.50 -16.12 -9.87
N ASP A 208 12.68 -15.87 -10.41
CA ASP A 208 13.93 -16.37 -9.85
C ASP A 208 14.18 -15.80 -8.45
N ALA A 209 15.11 -16.41 -7.71
CA ALA A 209 15.57 -15.86 -6.45
C ALA A 209 16.28 -14.52 -6.69
N PHE A 210 16.04 -13.54 -5.83
CA PHE A 210 16.74 -12.25 -5.85
C PHE A 210 17.09 -11.80 -4.43
N LEU A 211 18.06 -10.90 -4.34
CA LEU A 211 18.70 -10.49 -3.09
C LEU A 211 18.49 -9.00 -2.85
N TRP A 212 17.46 -8.60 -2.09
CA TRP A 212 17.42 -7.25 -1.51
C TRP A 212 17.94 -7.31 -0.07
N GLU A 213 19.20 -6.94 0.12
CA GLU A 213 19.85 -6.97 1.45
C GLU A 213 19.26 -5.92 2.40
N SER A 214 18.74 -4.82 1.87
CA SER A 214 18.19 -3.70 2.65
C SER A 214 16.71 -3.86 3.02
N VAL A 215 15.98 -4.80 2.41
CA VAL A 215 14.53 -4.93 2.63
C VAL A 215 14.26 -5.40 4.05
N ASP A 216 13.64 -4.50 4.82
CA ASP A 216 13.24 -4.71 6.19
C ASP A 216 11.76 -5.13 6.28
N HIS A 217 10.93 -4.46 5.47
CA HIS A 217 9.50 -4.72 5.39
C HIS A 217 9.13 -5.16 3.99
N LEU A 218 8.57 -6.36 3.90
CA LEU A 218 7.95 -6.86 2.68
C LEU A 218 6.44 -6.96 2.86
N GLU A 219 5.69 -6.34 1.97
CA GLU A 219 4.27 -6.57 1.81
C GLU A 219 4.00 -7.33 0.52
N VAL A 220 3.26 -8.43 0.64
CA VAL A 220 2.99 -9.35 -0.47
C VAL A 220 1.50 -9.44 -0.74
N LEU A 221 1.10 -8.95 -1.91
CA LEU A 221 -0.21 -9.17 -2.50
C LEU A 221 -0.13 -10.43 -3.39
N PHE A 222 -0.79 -11.52 -2.98
CA PHE A 222 -0.94 -12.68 -3.85
C PHE A 222 -2.13 -12.48 -4.76
N ILE A 223 -1.87 -12.40 -6.07
CA ILE A 223 -2.94 -12.40 -7.06
C ILE A 223 -3.33 -13.86 -7.32
N TYR A 224 -4.64 -14.12 -7.44
CA TYR A 224 -5.19 -15.45 -7.66
C TYR A 224 -4.46 -16.21 -8.78
N GLY A 225 -3.99 -17.41 -8.47
CA GLY A 225 -3.27 -18.27 -9.42
C GLY A 225 -1.75 -18.21 -9.34
N ALA A 226 -1.17 -17.25 -8.59
CA ALA A 226 0.27 -17.20 -8.36
C ALA A 226 0.76 -18.50 -7.70
N SER A 227 1.67 -19.21 -8.37
CA SER A 227 2.00 -20.57 -7.99
C SER A 227 3.26 -20.73 -7.13
N VAL A 228 4.08 -19.68 -7.00
CA VAL A 228 5.38 -19.77 -6.34
C VAL A 228 5.66 -18.48 -5.57
N ALA A 229 6.20 -18.62 -4.37
CA ALA A 229 6.64 -17.48 -3.57
C ALA A 229 8.08 -17.07 -3.98
N PRO A 230 8.42 -15.78 -3.98
CA PRO A 230 9.74 -15.29 -4.37
C PRO A 230 10.80 -15.90 -3.47
N SER A 231 11.93 -16.35 -3.99
CA SER A 231 13.01 -16.83 -3.15
C SER A 231 13.87 -15.64 -2.71
N LEU A 232 13.56 -15.04 -1.58
CA LEU A 232 14.46 -14.09 -0.93
C LEU A 232 15.51 -14.87 -0.16
N SER A 233 16.80 -14.62 -0.43
CA SER A 233 17.89 -15.24 0.35
C SER A 233 18.30 -14.41 1.57
N VAL A 234 17.59 -13.32 1.83
CA VAL A 234 17.83 -12.41 2.96
C VAL A 234 16.71 -12.58 3.98
N ARG A 235 17.04 -12.41 5.26
CA ARG A 235 16.05 -12.35 6.32
C ARG A 235 15.26 -11.05 6.22
N VAL A 236 13.94 -11.16 6.06
CA VAL A 236 13.03 -10.01 6.09
C VAL A 236 12.40 -9.96 7.47
N ARG A 237 12.59 -8.87 8.21
CA ARG A 237 12.12 -8.80 9.60
C ARG A 237 10.60 -8.72 9.69
N ARG A 238 9.97 -7.99 8.76
CA ARG A 238 8.53 -7.72 8.76
C ARG A 238 7.92 -8.20 7.46
N VAL A 239 6.97 -9.13 7.55
CA VAL A 239 6.22 -9.60 6.39
C VAL A 239 4.73 -9.29 6.60
N THR A 240 4.14 -8.54 5.68
CA THR A 240 2.70 -8.36 5.58
C THR A 240 2.19 -9.21 4.42
N CYS A 241 1.19 -10.06 4.67
CA CYS A 241 0.65 -10.98 3.68
C CYS A 241 -0.87 -10.84 3.56
N HIS A 242 -1.40 -10.65 2.35
CA HIS A 242 -2.86 -10.57 2.17
C HIS A 242 -3.55 -11.93 2.06
N LEU A 243 -2.77 -12.99 1.87
CA LEU A 243 -3.25 -14.37 1.79
C LEU A 243 -2.22 -15.33 2.35
N LEU A 244 -2.58 -16.08 3.40
CA LEU A 244 -1.76 -17.17 3.93
C LEU A 244 -1.98 -18.42 3.08
N SER A 245 -0.97 -18.87 2.36
CA SER A 245 -1.02 -20.11 1.56
C SER A 245 0.13 -21.05 1.94
N LEU A 246 0.00 -22.35 1.63
CA LEU A 246 1.09 -23.31 1.86
C LEU A 246 2.38 -22.92 1.12
N LYS A 247 2.25 -22.24 -0.02
CA LYS A 247 3.38 -21.73 -0.81
C LYS A 247 4.08 -20.56 -0.12
N LEU A 248 3.32 -19.74 0.61
CA LEU A 248 3.89 -18.68 1.43
C LEU A 248 4.67 -19.26 2.62
N LEU A 249 4.36 -20.47 3.09
CA LEU A 249 5.10 -21.07 4.22
C LEU A 249 6.57 -21.31 3.90
N SER A 250 6.89 -21.88 2.73
CA SER A 250 8.30 -22.08 2.35
C SER A 250 9.05 -20.75 2.26
N PHE A 251 8.36 -19.70 1.83
CA PHE A 251 8.88 -18.34 1.81
C PHE A 251 9.08 -17.76 3.22
N LEU A 252 8.13 -17.95 4.12
CA LEU A 252 8.25 -17.51 5.51
C LEU A 252 9.37 -18.27 6.24
N HIS A 253 9.61 -19.53 5.88
CA HIS A 253 10.76 -20.28 6.39
C HIS A 253 12.08 -19.71 5.88
N SER A 254 12.18 -19.33 4.59
CA SER A 254 13.41 -18.77 4.04
C SER A 254 13.71 -17.37 4.56
N THR A 255 12.67 -16.54 4.72
CA THR A 255 12.81 -15.16 5.23
C THR A 255 12.88 -15.07 6.75
N ALA A 256 12.36 -16.09 7.46
CA ALA A 256 12.33 -16.20 8.91
C ALA A 256 11.92 -14.88 9.62
N PRO A 257 10.74 -14.32 9.30
CA PRO A 257 10.35 -13.01 9.83
C PRO A 257 10.19 -13.02 11.34
N VAL A 258 10.41 -11.86 11.94
CA VAL A 258 10.20 -11.60 13.36
C VAL A 258 8.76 -11.16 13.61
N VAL A 259 8.18 -10.43 12.65
CA VAL A 259 6.79 -9.96 12.69
C VAL A 259 6.08 -10.40 11.42
N LEU A 260 4.96 -11.11 11.60
CA LEU A 260 4.08 -11.49 10.52
C LEU A 260 2.72 -10.83 10.72
N THR A 261 2.28 -10.07 9.74
CA THR A 261 0.93 -9.52 9.70
C THR A 261 0.21 -10.16 8.53
N CYS A 262 -0.95 -10.77 8.75
CA CYS A 262 -1.69 -11.39 7.67
C CYS A 262 -3.18 -11.03 7.67
N ASP A 263 -3.68 -10.72 6.48
CA ASP A 263 -5.10 -10.60 6.23
C ASP A 263 -5.68 -11.98 5.91
N LEU A 264 -6.75 -12.35 6.63
CA LEU A 264 -7.48 -13.60 6.42
C LEU A 264 -8.81 -13.35 5.71
N GLN A 265 -9.02 -12.16 5.13
CA GLN A 265 -10.25 -11.78 4.43
C GLN A 265 -10.55 -12.58 3.16
N TYR A 266 -9.51 -12.99 2.42
CA TYR A 266 -9.64 -13.68 1.14
C TYR A 266 -9.45 -15.18 1.24
N LEU A 267 -9.59 -15.72 2.45
CA LEU A 267 -9.72 -17.14 2.68
C LEU A 267 -11.13 -17.62 2.31
N GLU A 268 -11.55 -17.36 1.08
CA GLU A 268 -12.43 -18.29 0.39
C GLU A 268 -11.60 -19.57 0.22
N LEU A 269 -11.75 -20.48 1.17
CA LEU A 269 -11.56 -21.89 0.90
C LEU A 269 -12.37 -22.15 -0.36
N ARG A 270 -11.68 -22.30 -1.49
CA ARG A 270 -12.22 -22.79 -2.76
C ARG A 270 -12.56 -24.28 -2.62
N THR A 271 -13.25 -24.63 -1.55
CA THR A 271 -14.33 -25.59 -1.63
C THR A 271 -15.45 -24.82 -2.32
N ASP A 272 -16.01 -25.32 -3.41
CA ASP A 272 -17.13 -24.70 -4.16
C ASP A 272 -18.44 -24.64 -3.32
N CYS A 273 -18.34 -24.23 -2.07
CA CYS A 273 -19.38 -24.22 -1.07
C CYS A 273 -19.42 -22.79 -0.51
N HIS A 274 -20.39 -21.98 -0.93
CA HIS A 274 -20.81 -20.77 -0.21
C HIS A 274 -21.41 -21.16 1.15
N VAL A 275 -20.59 -21.68 2.05
CA VAL A 275 -20.98 -21.98 3.43
C VAL A 275 -20.56 -20.79 4.26
N HIS A 276 -21.53 -20.21 4.97
CA HIS A 276 -21.28 -19.25 6.04
C HIS A 276 -20.29 -19.87 7.05
N SER A 277 -18.99 -19.64 6.87
CA SER A 277 -17.98 -20.15 7.79
C SER A 277 -18.18 -19.48 9.15
N THR A 278 -18.40 -20.29 10.18
CA THR A 278 -18.46 -19.77 11.54
C THR A 278 -17.06 -19.34 11.99
N PHE A 279 -16.96 -18.53 13.05
CA PHE A 279 -15.67 -18.18 13.65
C PHE A 279 -14.82 -19.42 13.98
N ASN A 280 -15.44 -20.54 14.35
CA ASN A 280 -14.73 -21.78 14.67
C ASN A 280 -14.08 -22.45 13.44
N ASP A 281 -14.70 -22.35 12.25
CA ASP A 281 -14.16 -22.99 11.04
C ASP A 281 -12.87 -22.29 10.58
N SER A 282 -12.85 -20.95 10.65
CA SER A 282 -11.65 -20.16 10.35
C SER A 282 -10.55 -20.38 11.39
N GLN A 283 -10.90 -20.60 12.66
CA GLN A 283 -9.94 -20.99 13.69
C GLN A 283 -9.27 -22.33 13.41
N LEU A 284 -10.03 -23.39 13.11
CA LEU A 284 -9.47 -24.73 12.89
C LEU A 284 -8.52 -24.76 11.69
N TRP A 285 -8.90 -24.10 10.59
CA TRP A 285 -8.02 -23.98 9.43
C TRP A 285 -6.78 -23.14 9.75
N LEU A 286 -6.93 -22.03 10.49
CA LEU A 286 -5.78 -21.22 10.88
C LEU A 286 -4.84 -22.03 11.76
N LEU A 287 -5.35 -22.81 12.72
CA LEU A 287 -4.52 -23.68 13.56
C LEU A 287 -3.78 -24.74 12.73
N ALA A 288 -4.46 -25.34 11.75
CA ALA A 288 -3.83 -26.28 10.81
C ALA A 288 -2.75 -25.62 9.94
N SER A 289 -2.89 -24.32 9.63
CA SER A 289 -1.92 -23.57 8.83
C SER A 289 -0.75 -23.05 9.66
N VAL A 290 -1.06 -22.57 10.87
CA VAL A 290 -0.13 -21.99 11.84
C VAL A 290 0.84 -23.02 12.40
N ILE A 291 0.48 -24.30 12.46
CA ILE A 291 1.43 -25.35 12.87
C ILE A 291 2.69 -25.35 12.00
N ASN A 292 2.57 -24.95 10.74
CA ASN A 292 3.71 -24.85 9.83
C ASN A 292 4.58 -23.62 10.12
N LEU A 293 4.04 -22.60 10.77
CA LEU A 293 4.81 -21.43 11.22
C LEU A 293 5.63 -21.71 12.50
N ARG A 294 5.51 -22.91 13.09
CA ARG A 294 6.20 -23.26 14.35
C ARG A 294 7.72 -23.14 14.28
N ALA A 295 8.32 -23.35 13.11
CA ALA A 295 9.76 -23.21 12.92
C ALA A 295 10.20 -21.75 12.61
N VAL A 296 9.26 -20.82 12.47
CA VAL A 296 9.55 -19.40 12.23
C VAL A 296 9.65 -18.69 13.59
N PRO A 297 10.72 -17.90 13.85
CA PRO A 297 10.96 -17.26 15.14
C PRO A 297 10.09 -15.98 15.31
N LEU A 298 8.78 -16.13 15.19
CA LEU A 298 7.83 -15.01 15.27
C LEU A 298 7.73 -14.48 16.71
N LEU A 299 8.04 -13.20 16.91
CA LEU A 299 7.78 -12.48 18.16
C LEU A 299 6.37 -11.87 18.18
N GLY A 300 5.89 -11.40 17.02
CA GLY A 300 4.57 -10.77 16.86
C GLY A 300 3.78 -11.35 15.69
N LEU A 301 2.48 -11.60 15.91
CA LEU A 301 1.55 -12.05 14.88
C LEU A 301 0.31 -11.13 14.85
N GLY A 302 0.11 -10.39 13.76
CA GLY A 302 -1.09 -9.59 13.50
C GLY A 302 -2.06 -10.33 12.58
N LEU A 303 -3.33 -10.44 12.96
CA LEU A 303 -4.37 -11.15 12.21
C LEU A 303 -5.59 -10.25 11.97
N PHE A 304 -6.02 -10.15 10.72
CA PHE A 304 -7.29 -9.52 10.35
C PHE A 304 -8.34 -10.61 10.08
N LEU A 305 -9.32 -10.74 10.97
CA LEU A 305 -10.38 -11.73 10.90
C LEU A 305 -11.64 -11.11 10.32
N ASN A 306 -12.11 -11.65 9.19
CA ASN A 306 -13.41 -11.30 8.63
C ASN A 306 -14.51 -12.05 9.37
N VAL A 307 -14.96 -11.52 10.51
CA VAL A 307 -16.09 -12.09 11.23
C VAL A 307 -17.37 -11.54 10.62
N ALA A 308 -18.00 -12.33 9.74
CA ALA A 308 -19.30 -11.99 9.17
C ALA A 308 -20.35 -11.92 10.28
N TYR A 309 -20.76 -10.71 10.63
CA TYR A 309 -21.97 -10.35 11.39
C TYR A 309 -22.24 -11.11 12.70
N GLY A 310 -21.96 -10.41 13.79
CA GLY A 310 -22.67 -10.56 15.05
C GLY A 310 -22.00 -9.71 16.12
N ARG A 311 -22.69 -8.69 16.65
CA ARG A 311 -22.24 -7.96 17.86
C ARG A 311 -22.43 -8.85 19.10
N SER A 312 -21.91 -10.07 19.05
CA SER A 312 -21.96 -10.95 20.21
C SER A 312 -20.92 -10.46 21.21
N PRO A 313 -21.29 -10.16 22.45
CA PRO A 313 -20.33 -9.86 23.52
C PRO A 313 -19.34 -11.01 23.77
N SER A 314 -19.56 -12.20 23.19
CA SER A 314 -18.62 -13.32 23.21
C SER A 314 -17.32 -13.09 22.41
N ILE A 315 -17.23 -12.05 21.56
CA ILE A 315 -16.06 -11.88 20.69
C ILE A 315 -14.78 -11.58 21.50
N ALA A 316 -14.87 -10.81 22.59
CA ALA A 316 -13.69 -10.47 23.39
C ALA A 316 -13.06 -11.70 24.06
N SER A 317 -13.88 -12.54 24.71
CA SER A 317 -13.41 -13.80 25.32
C SER A 317 -12.90 -14.79 24.27
N GLN A 318 -13.52 -14.81 23.09
CA GLN A 318 -13.05 -15.61 21.96
C GLN A 318 -11.68 -15.16 21.42
N LYS A 319 -11.39 -13.85 21.39
CA LYS A 319 -10.07 -13.34 20.97
C LYS A 319 -8.95 -13.79 21.90
N SER A 320 -9.14 -13.67 23.22
CA SER A 320 -8.13 -14.10 24.21
C SER A 320 -7.90 -15.61 24.14
N MET A 321 -8.97 -16.42 24.12
CA MET A 321 -8.87 -17.87 23.97
C MET A 321 -8.12 -18.25 22.68
N PHE A 322 -8.43 -17.56 21.58
CA PHE A 322 -7.76 -17.79 20.31
C PHE A 322 -6.28 -17.42 20.35
N ALA A 323 -5.93 -16.27 20.92
CA ALA A 323 -4.55 -15.84 21.11
C ALA A 323 -3.74 -16.86 21.95
N SER A 324 -4.32 -17.36 23.05
CA SER A 324 -3.71 -18.45 23.85
C SER A 324 -3.50 -19.72 23.03
N THR A 325 -4.47 -20.07 22.17
CA THR A 325 -4.38 -21.29 21.34
C THR A 325 -3.29 -21.16 20.29
N LEU A 326 -3.15 -19.98 19.66
CA LEU A 326 -2.05 -19.67 18.74
C LEU A 326 -0.69 -19.73 19.44
N ALA A 327 -0.59 -19.13 20.63
CA ALA A 327 0.62 -19.14 21.43
C ALA A 327 1.07 -20.55 21.89
N ALA A 328 0.12 -21.48 22.04
CA ALA A 328 0.43 -22.89 22.33
C ALA A 328 1.06 -23.61 21.13
N GLN A 329 0.69 -23.22 19.90
CA GLN A 329 1.27 -23.78 18.67
C GLN A 329 2.59 -23.07 18.27
N LEU A 330 2.75 -21.81 18.66
CA LEU A 330 3.88 -20.94 18.32
C LEU A 330 4.70 -20.58 19.57
N PRO A 331 5.76 -21.34 19.91
CA PRO A 331 6.47 -21.19 21.19
C PRO A 331 7.21 -19.86 21.33
N HIS A 332 7.60 -19.23 20.22
CA HIS A 332 8.35 -17.96 20.21
C HIS A 332 7.46 -16.72 20.35
N LEU A 333 6.14 -16.88 20.21
CA LEU A 333 5.21 -15.76 20.10
C LEU A 333 5.09 -15.01 21.42
N VAL A 334 5.36 -13.71 21.42
CA VAL A 334 5.23 -12.83 22.59
C VAL A 334 3.97 -11.98 22.50
N TYR A 335 3.61 -11.55 21.29
CA TYR A 335 2.47 -10.67 21.06
C TYR A 335 1.55 -11.20 19.95
N VAL A 336 0.24 -11.08 20.17
CA VAL A 336 -0.79 -11.41 19.17
C VAL A 336 -1.72 -10.22 18.99
N GLY A 337 -1.80 -9.67 17.79
CA GLY A 337 -2.74 -8.63 17.42
C GLY A 337 -3.92 -9.22 16.66
N ILE A 338 -5.15 -9.00 17.12
CA ILE A 338 -6.36 -9.49 16.43
C ILE A 338 -7.28 -8.31 16.13
N SER A 339 -7.54 -8.10 14.84
CA SER A 339 -8.60 -7.23 14.37
C SER A 339 -9.78 -8.07 13.92
N THR A 340 -10.98 -7.63 14.30
CA THR A 340 -12.26 -8.14 13.81
C THR A 340 -13.03 -7.06 13.06
N THR A 341 -12.44 -5.88 12.90
CA THR A 341 -13.01 -4.87 12.02
C THR A 341 -12.81 -5.38 10.60
N LYS A 342 -13.83 -5.22 9.74
CA LYS A 342 -13.59 -5.38 8.32
C LYS A 342 -12.46 -4.41 7.97
N CYS A 343 -11.29 -4.95 7.60
CA CYS A 343 -10.30 -4.26 6.78
C CYS A 343 -11.13 -3.58 5.70
N LYS A 344 -11.31 -2.27 5.80
CA LYS A 344 -11.82 -1.51 4.66
C LYS A 344 -10.63 -1.56 3.73
N TYR A 345 -10.64 -2.54 2.84
CA TYR A 345 -9.61 -2.73 1.84
C TYR A 345 -9.18 -1.38 1.33
N ARG A 346 -7.85 -1.12 1.36
CA ARG A 346 -7.16 0.09 0.90
C ARG A 346 -8.12 0.91 0.06
N ARG A 347 -8.87 1.77 0.73
CA ARG A 347 -9.77 2.63 -0.01
C ARG A 347 -8.78 3.59 -0.63
N LEU A 348 -8.60 3.50 -1.94
CA LEU A 348 -7.90 4.51 -2.73
C LEU A 348 -8.72 5.80 -2.56
N VAL A 349 -8.62 6.42 -1.40
CA VAL A 349 -9.23 7.70 -1.09
C VAL A 349 -8.25 8.70 -1.67
N ARG A 350 -8.52 9.13 -2.91
CA ARG A 350 -7.83 10.28 -3.54
C ARG A 350 -6.36 10.05 -3.87
N GLY A 351 -6.01 8.89 -4.45
CA GLY A 351 -4.65 8.61 -4.95
C GLY A 351 -3.56 8.50 -3.87
N ARG A 352 -3.87 8.80 -2.60
CA ARG A 352 -3.04 8.43 -1.46
C ARG A 352 -3.45 7.06 -0.96
N GLN A 353 -2.49 6.15 -0.88
CA GLN A 353 -2.52 5.10 0.13
C GLN A 353 -2.37 5.79 1.49
N GLU A 354 -3.43 6.42 1.99
CA GLU A 354 -3.56 6.62 3.43
C GLU A 354 -4.02 5.27 3.99
N GLU A 355 -3.03 4.49 4.42
CA GLU A 355 -3.28 3.31 5.23
C GLU A 355 -3.90 3.80 6.53
N GLU A 356 -5.24 3.82 6.62
CA GLU A 356 -5.90 3.86 7.92
C GLU A 356 -5.39 2.63 8.67
N GLU A 357 -4.52 2.86 9.66
CA GLU A 357 -4.03 1.80 10.53
C GLU A 357 -5.25 1.09 11.13
N ILE A 358 -5.46 -0.15 10.72
CA ILE A 358 -6.58 -0.93 11.21
C ILE A 358 -6.26 -1.30 12.66
N PRO A 359 -7.10 -0.88 13.63
CA PRO A 359 -6.78 -1.07 15.03
C PRO A 359 -6.77 -2.57 15.35
N LEU A 360 -5.64 -3.03 15.87
CA LEU A 360 -5.45 -4.39 16.39
C LEU A 360 -5.68 -4.37 17.90
N THR A 361 -6.47 -5.33 18.40
CA THR A 361 -6.47 -5.65 19.83
C THR A 361 -5.26 -6.51 20.12
N TRP A 362 -4.29 -5.99 20.86
CA TRP A 362 -3.05 -6.71 21.17
C TRP A 362 -3.17 -7.49 22.47
N PHE A 363 -2.58 -8.69 22.47
CA PHE A 363 -2.45 -9.57 23.62
C PHE A 363 -0.98 -9.84 23.89
N CYS A 364 -0.57 -9.78 25.16
CA CYS A 364 0.72 -10.24 25.63
C CYS A 364 0.60 -11.70 26.08
N ILE A 365 1.51 -12.54 25.59
CA ILE A 365 1.52 -13.97 25.89
C ILE A 365 2.42 -14.23 27.10
N THR A 366 1.84 -14.74 28.17
CA THR A 366 2.55 -15.23 29.34
C THR A 366 2.56 -16.76 29.35
N ARG A 367 3.70 -17.34 29.71
CA ARG A 367 3.88 -18.80 29.82
C ARG A 367 4.42 -19.11 31.21
N SER A 368 3.67 -19.85 32.01
CA SER A 368 4.04 -20.22 33.38
C SER A 368 3.60 -21.65 33.68
N ASP A 369 4.55 -22.52 34.03
CA ASP A 369 4.29 -23.90 34.48
C ASP A 369 3.35 -24.73 33.59
N GLY A 370 3.43 -24.55 32.27
CA GLY A 370 2.60 -25.25 31.30
C GLY A 370 1.25 -24.59 31.00
N ASP A 371 0.91 -23.51 31.71
CA ASP A 371 -0.22 -22.65 31.38
C ASP A 371 0.20 -21.51 30.43
N ILE A 372 -0.67 -21.22 29.45
CA ILE A 372 -0.46 -20.20 28.42
C ILE A 372 -1.64 -19.24 28.44
N GLN A 373 -1.38 -18.02 28.89
CA GLN A 373 -2.41 -16.99 29.01
C GLN A 373 -2.13 -15.85 28.04
N ALA A 374 -3.20 -15.35 27.41
CA ALA A 374 -3.18 -14.18 26.56
C ALA A 374 -3.85 -13.01 27.29
N LEU A 375 -3.04 -12.08 27.79
CA LEU A 375 -3.49 -10.89 28.51
C LEU A 375 -3.74 -9.75 27.53
N GLU A 376 -4.99 -9.30 27.43
CA GLU A 376 -5.35 -8.15 26.60
C GLU A 376 -4.64 -6.88 27.09
N LEU A 377 -3.98 -6.18 26.18
CA LEU A 377 -3.32 -4.91 26.45
C LEU A 377 -4.30 -3.76 26.32
N SER A 378 -4.11 -2.70 27.10
CA SER A 378 -4.84 -1.45 26.89
C SER A 378 -4.55 -0.89 25.48
N PRO A 379 -5.43 -0.08 24.88
CA PRO A 379 -5.18 0.50 23.55
C PRO A 379 -3.84 1.24 23.45
N TYR A 380 -3.44 1.94 24.53
CA TYR A 380 -2.16 2.64 24.60
C TYR A 380 -0.97 1.68 24.58
N GLU A 381 -1.01 0.61 25.38
CA GLU A 381 0.04 -0.42 25.40
C GLU A 381 0.08 -1.21 24.09
N GLY A 382 -1.09 -1.52 23.51
CA GLY A 382 -1.21 -2.17 22.22
C GLY A 382 -0.56 -1.33 21.11
N ASN A 383 -0.81 -0.01 21.08
CA ASN A 383 -0.15 0.89 20.11
C ASN A 383 1.36 0.97 20.33
N LYS A 384 1.82 0.97 21.59
CA LYS A 384 3.26 0.89 21.89
C LYS A 384 3.88 -0.40 21.37
N VAL A 385 3.23 -1.54 21.59
CA VAL A 385 3.67 -2.84 21.07
C VAL A 385 3.65 -2.84 19.56
N HIS A 386 2.60 -2.31 18.92
CA HIS A 386 2.51 -2.19 17.47
C HIS A 386 3.70 -1.42 16.90
N HIS A 387 3.94 -0.20 17.41
CA HIS A 387 5.08 0.60 16.98
C HIS A 387 6.42 -0.03 17.37
N ALA A 388 6.52 -0.70 18.52
CA ALA A 388 7.72 -1.43 18.89
C ALA A 388 8.00 -2.51 17.85
N LEU A 389 7.03 -3.38 17.54
CA LEU A 389 7.14 -4.43 16.52
C LEU A 389 7.45 -3.88 15.12
N GLN A 390 6.91 -2.71 14.77
CA GLN A 390 7.27 -2.01 13.54
C GLN A 390 8.72 -1.50 13.54
N ASN A 391 9.26 -1.14 14.71
CA ASN A 391 10.57 -0.51 14.87
C ASN A 391 11.67 -1.45 15.42
N THR A 392 11.36 -2.67 15.87
CA THR A 392 12.32 -3.53 16.54
C THR A 392 13.48 -3.88 15.58
N LEU A 393 14.68 -3.44 15.96
CA LEU A 393 16.02 -3.87 15.52
C LEU A 393 16.66 -3.23 14.28
N ARG A 394 16.79 -1.89 14.25
CA ARG A 394 17.95 -1.23 13.60
C ARG A 394 19.24 -1.32 14.46
N GLN A 395 19.31 -2.21 15.46
CA GLN A 395 20.42 -2.35 16.41
C GLN A 395 21.17 -3.66 16.23
#